data_AF-A0A382J9Y3-F1
#
_entry.id   AF-A0A382J9Y3-F1
#
_cell.length_a   1.000
_cell.length_b   1.000
_cell.length_c   1.000
_cell.angle_alpha   90.00
_cell.angle_beta   90.00
_cell.angle_gamma   90.00
#
_symmetry.space_group_name_H-M   'P 1'
#
loop_
_entity.id
_entity.type
_entity.pdbx_description
1 polymer ?
#
loop_
_entity_poly.entity_id
_entity_poly.type
_entity_poly.pdbx_seq_one_letter_code
_entity_poly.pdbx_strand_id
1 'polypeptide(L)'
;FLVMANTHIDEFYDFTGRIVILMKNIISTVCSPLYSYLTRQQINVKRVAGNIANTYPKVNLRPRNWIRIDRETERGSWATFLVLFAVLVLIVWLLPSVSNLTKTLQVARIVTLLGIFGLAAFSLNLHTGITGMTNFGIIFFVGLGAVTVGLLSAPVETNGYGWNPWIATLIAVLVAAVAGWLLAYPTARLRMDYFAIVTISLGEILRIALQAEPLLRAGTVTSAIGISQYSRPLEDWWENGPSGIVATLLGLPVDAPYVILLAIMTTITVLLIWFLLTTLLASPWGRILRSIREDEIVSQHHGHNILTHKAASLALGAAIAALSGALWAWLNTNVWPDFMNPVRSTFL
;
A
#
# COMPACT_ATOMS: atom_id res chain seq x y z
N PHE A 1 32.36 33.76 4.28
CA PHE A 1 31.26 33.06 4.96
C PHE A 1 29.95 33.84 4.94
N LEU A 2 29.88 35.14 5.27
CA LEU A 2 28.64 35.93 5.18
C LEU A 2 28.17 36.25 3.74
N VAL A 3 29.08 36.34 2.77
CA VAL A 3 28.72 36.61 1.35
C VAL A 3 28.13 35.38 0.64
N MET A 4 28.51 34.16 1.06
CA MET A 4 28.01 32.90 0.48
C MET A 4 26.62 32.51 1.02
N ALA A 5 26.25 33.00 2.20
CA ALA A 5 24.93 32.78 2.77
C ALA A 5 23.85 33.66 2.10
N ASN A 6 24.18 34.91 1.73
CA ASN A 6 23.24 35.79 1.05
C ASN A 6 22.89 35.32 -0.37
N THR A 7 23.84 34.75 -1.12
CA THR A 7 23.58 34.23 -2.47
C THR A 7 22.59 33.05 -2.46
N HIS A 8 22.65 32.18 -1.44
CA HIS A 8 21.70 31.06 -1.31
C HIS A 8 20.31 31.49 -0.84
N ILE A 9 20.21 32.60 -0.10
CA ILE A 9 18.93 33.18 0.32
C ILE A 9 18.24 33.86 -0.88
N ASP A 10 18.99 34.60 -1.70
CA ASP A 10 18.47 35.25 -2.90
C ASP A 10 18.03 34.23 -3.97
N GLU A 11 18.77 33.13 -4.16
CA GLU A 11 18.32 31.99 -5.00
C GLU A 11 17.04 31.33 -4.47
N PHE A 12 16.87 31.23 -3.15
CA PHE A 12 15.67 30.68 -2.53
C PHE A 12 14.45 31.59 -2.72
N TYR A 13 14.62 32.91 -2.64
CA TYR A 13 13.55 33.89 -2.91
C TYR A 13 13.17 33.96 -4.40
N ASP A 14 14.14 33.87 -5.32
CA ASP A 14 13.83 33.78 -6.76
C ASP A 14 13.13 32.45 -7.11
N PHE A 15 13.53 31.34 -6.47
CA PHE A 15 12.89 30.04 -6.61
C PHE A 15 11.44 30.03 -6.08
N THR A 16 11.19 30.60 -4.90
CA THR A 16 9.81 30.73 -4.37
C THR A 16 8.96 31.66 -5.22
N GLY A 17 9.52 32.75 -5.74
CA GLY A 17 8.84 33.62 -6.71
C GLY A 17 8.43 32.89 -7.99
N ARG A 18 9.35 32.09 -8.57
CA ARG A 18 9.07 31.25 -9.73
C ARG A 18 8.01 30.18 -9.44
N ILE A 19 8.02 29.57 -8.25
CA ILE A 19 6.99 28.61 -7.81
C ILE A 19 5.61 29.26 -7.75
N VAL A 20 5.49 30.45 -7.17
CA VAL A 20 4.20 31.16 -7.06
C VAL A 20 3.63 31.49 -8.44
N ILE A 21 4.50 31.89 -9.38
CA ILE A 21 4.11 32.17 -10.76
C ILE A 21 3.71 30.89 -11.50
N LEU A 22 4.46 29.80 -11.34
CA LEU A 22 4.15 28.49 -11.93
C LEU A 22 2.83 27.93 -11.37
N MET A 23 2.60 28.04 -10.06
CA MET A 23 1.33 27.67 -9.45
C MET A 23 0.16 28.51 -9.96
N LYS A 24 0.31 29.84 -10.06
CA LYS A 24 -0.73 30.70 -10.66
C LYS A 24 -1.01 30.31 -12.11
N ASN A 25 0.03 30.04 -12.89
CA ASN A 25 -0.13 29.63 -14.30
C ASN A 25 -0.79 28.26 -14.42
N ILE A 26 -0.42 27.27 -13.60
CA ILE A 26 -1.06 25.95 -13.59
C ILE A 26 -2.51 26.03 -13.14
N ILE A 27 -2.81 26.76 -12.05
CA ILE A 27 -4.19 26.98 -11.59
C ILE A 27 -5.01 27.65 -12.70
N SER A 28 -4.46 28.66 -13.37
CA SER A 28 -5.17 29.31 -14.49
C SER A 28 -5.34 28.37 -15.70
N THR A 29 -4.36 27.52 -16.01
CA THR A 29 -4.37 26.63 -17.18
C THR A 29 -5.27 25.41 -16.97
N VAL A 30 -5.39 24.92 -15.73
CA VAL A 30 -6.24 23.76 -15.38
C VAL A 30 -7.66 24.20 -15.00
N CYS A 31 -7.83 25.31 -14.29
CA CYS A 31 -9.15 25.80 -13.90
C CYS A 31 -9.86 26.59 -15.01
N SER A 32 -9.17 27.29 -15.92
CA SER A 32 -9.86 28.08 -16.97
C SER A 32 -10.60 27.24 -18.03
N PRO A 33 -10.10 26.08 -18.50
CA PRO A 33 -10.84 25.23 -19.43
C PRO A 33 -12.03 24.57 -18.72
N LEU A 34 -11.84 24.13 -17.47
CA LEU A 34 -12.89 23.52 -16.66
C LEU A 34 -13.99 24.53 -16.32
N TYR A 35 -13.62 25.74 -15.91
CA TYR A 35 -14.55 26.83 -15.62
C TYR A 35 -15.32 27.28 -16.86
N SER A 36 -14.65 27.44 -18.00
CA SER A 36 -15.27 27.85 -19.27
C SER A 36 -16.18 26.77 -19.87
N TYR A 37 -15.82 25.49 -19.74
CA TYR A 37 -16.67 24.37 -20.15
C TYR A 37 -17.92 24.26 -19.26
N LEU A 38 -17.76 24.41 -17.95
CA LEU A 38 -18.86 24.38 -16.98
C LEU A 38 -19.80 25.59 -17.13
N THR A 39 -19.28 26.81 -17.39
CA THR A 39 -20.12 27.98 -17.67
C THR A 39 -20.86 27.85 -19.00
N ARG A 40 -20.24 27.30 -20.06
CA ARG A 40 -20.95 27.05 -21.33
C ARG A 40 -22.10 26.06 -21.17
N GLN A 41 -21.92 24.99 -20.40
CA GLN A 41 -22.98 24.03 -20.06
C GLN A 41 -24.11 24.71 -19.25
N GLN A 42 -23.77 25.52 -18.24
CA GLN A 42 -24.75 26.26 -17.44
C GLN A 42 -25.55 27.29 -18.25
N ILE A 43 -24.91 28.00 -19.18
CA ILE A 43 -25.55 28.98 -20.06
C ILE A 43 -26.54 28.29 -21.01
N ASN A 44 -26.17 27.14 -21.59
CA ASN A 44 -27.07 26.38 -22.46
C ASN A 44 -28.27 25.82 -21.69
N VAL A 45 -28.08 25.30 -20.47
CA VAL A 45 -29.18 24.84 -19.62
C VAL A 45 -30.10 25.99 -19.20
N LYS A 46 -29.57 27.17 -18.86
CA LYS A 46 -30.38 28.36 -18.55
C LYS A 46 -31.15 28.88 -19.77
N ARG A 47 -30.55 28.85 -20.97
CA ARG A 47 -31.19 29.27 -22.21
C ARG A 47 -32.33 28.32 -22.61
N VAL A 48 -32.13 27.00 -22.46
CA VAL A 48 -33.16 25.99 -22.69
C VAL A 48 -34.26 26.06 -21.63
N ALA A 49 -33.92 26.23 -20.35
CA ALA A 49 -34.89 26.40 -19.26
C ALA A 49 -35.70 27.71 -19.43
N GLY A 50 -35.09 28.79 -19.90
CA GLY A 50 -35.77 30.04 -20.24
C GLY A 50 -36.74 29.91 -21.41
N ASN A 51 -36.36 29.19 -22.47
CA ASN A 51 -37.25 28.92 -23.61
C ASN A 51 -38.43 28.01 -23.22
N ILE A 52 -38.26 27.07 -22.29
CA ILE A 52 -39.34 26.20 -21.80
C ILE A 52 -40.26 26.96 -20.82
N ALA A 53 -39.71 27.85 -19.99
CA ALA A 53 -40.48 28.68 -19.05
C ALA A 53 -41.41 29.69 -19.76
N ASN A 54 -41.01 30.21 -20.93
CA ASN A 54 -41.86 31.09 -21.76
C ASN A 54 -43.05 30.34 -22.40
N THR A 55 -42.92 29.04 -22.64
CA THR A 55 -43.97 28.22 -23.28
C THR A 55 -44.97 27.65 -22.24
N TYR A 56 -44.55 27.49 -20.98
CA TYR A 56 -45.37 26.94 -19.89
C TYR A 56 -45.18 27.71 -18.57
N PRO A 57 -45.97 28.78 -18.32
CA PRO A 57 -45.74 29.70 -17.19
C PRO A 57 -45.98 29.09 -15.78
N LYS A 58 -46.52 27.86 -15.68
CA LYS A 58 -46.78 27.18 -14.40
C LYS A 58 -45.73 26.14 -13.98
N VAL A 59 -44.70 25.88 -14.79
CA VAL A 59 -43.67 24.89 -14.45
C VAL A 59 -42.41 25.60 -13.94
N ASN A 60 -42.27 25.69 -12.62
CA ASN A 60 -41.11 26.29 -11.98
C ASN A 60 -39.93 25.28 -11.99
N LEU A 61 -39.23 25.18 -13.12
CA LEU A 61 -38.02 24.37 -13.26
C LEU A 61 -36.87 25.05 -12.52
N ARG A 62 -36.75 24.80 -11.21
CA ARG A 62 -35.50 25.12 -10.49
C ARG A 62 -34.38 24.29 -11.15
N PRO A 63 -33.33 24.92 -11.73
CA PRO A 63 -32.20 24.16 -12.25
C PRO A 63 -31.55 23.43 -11.08
N ARG A 64 -31.79 22.12 -11.01
CA ARG A 64 -31.15 21.24 -10.03
C ARG A 64 -29.65 21.34 -10.30
N ASN A 65 -28.86 21.85 -9.34
CA ASN A 65 -27.41 21.84 -9.44
C ASN A 65 -26.96 20.38 -9.58
N TRP A 66 -26.57 19.97 -10.79
CA TRP A 66 -26.11 18.61 -11.07
C TRP A 66 -24.76 18.28 -10.41
N ILE A 67 -24.04 19.31 -9.93
CA ILE A 67 -22.74 19.20 -9.27
C ILE A 67 -22.90 19.72 -7.83
N ARG A 68 -23.61 18.96 -6.99
CA ARG A 68 -23.41 19.05 -5.54
C ARG A 68 -22.36 18.00 -5.17
N ILE A 69 -21.10 18.43 -5.09
CA ILE A 69 -20.03 17.64 -4.50
C ILE A 69 -20.16 17.82 -2.99
N ASP A 70 -21.12 17.11 -2.39
CA ASP A 70 -21.23 17.03 -0.94
C ASP A 70 -20.22 15.97 -0.45
N ARG A 71 -19.46 16.25 0.61
CA ARG A 71 -18.43 15.32 1.18
C ARG A 71 -19.01 13.96 1.54
N GLU A 72 -20.32 13.87 1.76
CA GLU A 72 -21.05 12.66 2.13
C GLU A 72 -21.39 11.76 0.94
N THR A 73 -21.24 12.24 -0.30
CA THR A 73 -21.52 11.44 -1.50
C THR A 73 -20.29 10.64 -1.93
N GLU A 74 -20.49 9.37 -2.34
CA GLU A 74 -19.42 8.48 -2.84
C GLU A 74 -18.60 9.15 -3.95
N ARG A 75 -19.28 9.84 -4.88
CA ARG A 75 -18.65 10.58 -5.98
C ARG A 75 -17.81 11.76 -5.49
N GLY A 76 -18.23 12.43 -4.42
CA GLY A 76 -17.47 13.51 -3.82
C GLY A 76 -16.21 13.02 -3.13
N SER A 77 -16.30 11.91 -2.39
CA SER A 77 -15.13 11.26 -1.78
C SER A 77 -14.09 10.87 -2.83
N TRP A 78 -14.51 10.19 -3.91
CA TRP A 78 -13.62 9.83 -5.02
C TRP A 78 -12.98 11.05 -5.70
N ALA A 79 -13.74 12.14 -5.89
CA ALA A 79 -13.19 13.37 -6.44
C ALA A 79 -12.14 14.00 -5.51
N THR A 80 -12.40 14.08 -4.21
CA THR A 80 -11.42 14.59 -3.24
C THR A 80 -10.18 13.71 -3.15
N PHE A 81 -10.33 12.39 -3.22
CA PHE A 81 -9.21 11.45 -3.26
C PHE A 81 -8.34 11.67 -4.51
N LEU A 82 -8.94 11.81 -5.69
CA LEU A 82 -8.20 12.09 -6.92
C LEU A 82 -7.45 13.42 -6.87
N VAL A 83 -8.07 14.46 -6.30
CA VAL A 83 -7.40 15.76 -6.10
C VAL A 83 -6.22 15.63 -5.14
N LEU A 84 -6.41 14.98 -3.99
CA LEU A 84 -5.32 14.75 -3.03
C LEU A 84 -4.20 13.89 -3.62
N PHE A 85 -4.54 12.87 -4.39
CA PHE A 85 -3.58 12.02 -5.09
C PHE A 85 -2.81 12.80 -6.16
N ALA A 86 -3.47 13.66 -6.93
CA ALA A 86 -2.80 14.53 -7.89
C ALA A 86 -1.85 15.52 -7.20
N VAL A 87 -2.25 16.08 -6.06
CA VAL A 87 -1.39 16.94 -5.23
C VAL A 87 -0.18 16.16 -4.73
N LEU A 88 -0.35 14.92 -4.25
CA LEU A 88 0.75 14.05 -3.81
C LEU A 88 1.72 13.78 -4.97
N VAL A 89 1.22 13.41 -6.15
CA VAL A 89 2.04 13.16 -7.35
C VAL A 89 2.80 14.43 -7.77
N LEU A 90 2.14 15.60 -7.68
CA LEU A 90 2.76 16.89 -7.96
C LEU A 90 3.89 17.20 -6.98
N ILE A 91 3.68 16.96 -5.68
CA ILE A 91 4.72 17.12 -4.64
C ILE A 91 5.92 16.22 -4.96
N VAL A 92 5.67 14.94 -5.29
CA VAL A 92 6.74 14.00 -5.66
C VAL A 92 7.48 14.47 -6.93
N TRP A 93 6.76 15.03 -7.90
CA TRP A 93 7.36 15.57 -9.11
C TRP A 93 8.19 16.84 -8.87
N LEU A 94 7.82 17.65 -7.89
CA LEU A 94 8.50 18.91 -7.53
C LEU A 94 9.72 18.71 -6.63
N LEU A 95 9.94 17.52 -6.07
CA LEU A 95 11.12 17.24 -5.25
C LEU A 95 12.41 17.50 -6.05
N PRO A 96 13.36 18.27 -5.48
CA PRO A 96 14.61 18.58 -6.16
C PRO A 96 15.41 17.29 -6.35
N SER A 97 15.75 17.00 -7.61
CA SER A 97 16.52 15.82 -7.99
C SER A 97 17.55 16.22 -9.04
N VAL A 98 18.77 15.72 -8.85
CA VAL A 98 19.95 16.07 -9.66
C VAL A 98 19.86 15.47 -11.07
N SER A 99 19.16 14.35 -11.25
CA SER A 99 19.06 13.65 -12.53
C SER A 99 17.74 12.90 -12.70
N ASN A 100 17.28 12.73 -13.94
CA ASN A 100 16.07 11.96 -14.25
C ASN A 100 16.11 10.53 -13.68
N LEU A 101 17.29 9.90 -13.65
CA LEU A 101 17.49 8.57 -13.06
C LEU A 101 17.21 8.55 -11.54
N THR A 102 17.73 9.52 -10.80
CA THR A 102 17.49 9.57 -9.34
C THR A 102 16.01 9.84 -9.05
N LYS A 103 15.34 10.65 -9.89
CA LYS A 103 13.90 10.89 -9.79
C LYS A 103 13.08 9.63 -10.05
N THR A 104 13.36 8.87 -11.11
CA THR A 104 12.62 7.62 -11.41
C THR A 104 12.84 6.55 -10.35
N LEU A 105 14.06 6.43 -9.81
CA LEU A 105 14.38 5.54 -8.69
C LEU A 105 13.58 5.87 -7.43
N GLN A 106 13.50 7.16 -7.07
CA GLN A 106 12.73 7.61 -5.91
C GLN A 106 11.24 7.31 -6.09
N VAL A 107 10.67 7.64 -7.25
CA VAL A 107 9.26 7.36 -7.56
C VAL A 107 8.98 5.87 -7.49
N ALA A 108 9.79 5.04 -8.14
CA ALA A 108 9.63 3.58 -8.13
C ALA A 108 9.68 3.03 -6.69
N ARG A 109 10.63 3.50 -5.87
CA ARG A 109 10.73 3.10 -4.46
C ARG A 109 9.50 3.51 -3.66
N ILE A 110 8.99 4.74 -3.85
CA ILE A 110 7.77 5.22 -3.18
C ILE A 110 6.57 4.37 -3.59
N VAL A 111 6.41 4.06 -4.87
CA VAL A 111 5.31 3.21 -5.38
C VAL A 111 5.39 1.81 -4.76
N THR A 112 6.57 1.19 -4.72
CA THR A 112 6.74 -0.11 -4.08
C THR A 112 6.41 -0.05 -2.59
N LEU A 113 6.90 0.96 -1.86
CA LEU A 113 6.61 1.13 -0.43
C LEU A 113 5.10 1.32 -0.17
N LEU A 114 4.44 2.16 -0.97
CA LEU A 114 3.00 2.37 -0.89
C LEU A 114 2.24 1.07 -1.17
N GLY A 115 2.68 0.25 -2.13
CA GLY A 115 2.06 -1.04 -2.41
C GLY A 115 2.26 -2.06 -1.29
N ILE A 116 3.45 -2.13 -0.71
CA ILE A 116 3.77 -2.98 0.46
C ILE A 116 2.86 -2.60 1.64
N PHE A 117 2.88 -1.32 2.06
CA PHE A 117 2.02 -0.86 3.15
C PHE A 117 0.52 -0.93 2.80
N GLY A 118 0.16 -0.79 1.53
CA GLY A 118 -1.21 -0.99 1.05
C GLY A 118 -1.70 -2.43 1.21
N LEU A 119 -0.85 -3.43 0.90
CA LEU A 119 -1.14 -4.85 1.15
C LEU A 119 -1.26 -5.14 2.65
N ALA A 120 -0.35 -4.60 3.47
CA ALA A 120 -0.45 -4.69 4.92
C ALA A 120 -1.74 -4.06 5.45
N ALA A 121 -2.15 -2.91 4.90
CA ALA A 121 -3.41 -2.24 5.23
C ALA A 121 -4.65 -3.04 4.79
N PHE A 122 -4.61 -3.73 3.63
CA PHE A 122 -5.69 -4.64 3.22
C PHE A 122 -5.84 -5.81 4.18
N SER A 123 -4.74 -6.41 4.62
CA SER A 123 -4.73 -7.45 5.65
C SER A 123 -5.32 -6.92 6.96
N LEU A 124 -4.89 -5.74 7.40
CA LEU A 124 -5.41 -5.10 8.60
C LEU A 124 -6.91 -4.84 8.49
N ASN A 125 -7.37 -4.26 7.36
CA ASN A 125 -8.77 -3.97 7.11
C ASN A 125 -9.64 -5.24 7.10
N LEU A 126 -9.11 -6.39 6.66
CA LEU A 126 -9.83 -7.65 6.75
C LEU A 126 -10.02 -8.09 8.22
N HIS A 127 -8.97 -7.97 9.05
CA HIS A 127 -9.04 -8.31 10.47
C HIS A 127 -9.91 -7.31 11.26
N THR A 128 -9.56 -6.03 11.25
CA THR A 128 -10.22 -5.01 12.08
C THR A 128 -11.53 -4.54 11.46
N GLY A 129 -11.50 -4.22 10.16
CA GLY A 129 -12.60 -3.59 9.44
C GLY A 129 -13.72 -4.56 9.08
N ILE A 130 -13.43 -5.82 8.71
CA ILE A 130 -14.48 -6.76 8.30
C ILE A 130 -14.89 -7.70 9.42
N THR A 131 -13.94 -8.32 10.11
CA THR A 131 -14.26 -9.31 11.16
C THR A 131 -14.41 -8.75 12.57
N GLY A 132 -13.98 -7.50 12.80
CA GLY A 132 -14.05 -6.89 14.13
C GLY A 132 -12.97 -7.37 15.09
N MET A 133 -11.88 -7.97 14.60
CA MET A 133 -10.75 -8.39 15.42
C MET A 133 -9.66 -7.32 15.42
N THR A 134 -9.44 -6.66 16.56
CA THR A 134 -8.41 -5.63 16.72
C THR A 134 -7.00 -6.22 16.69
N ASN A 135 -6.36 -6.23 15.52
CA ASN A 135 -5.00 -6.72 15.34
C ASN A 135 -3.99 -5.56 15.20
N PHE A 136 -3.14 -5.37 16.20
CA PHE A 136 -2.05 -4.39 16.12
C PHE A 136 -0.73 -5.03 15.67
N GLY A 137 -0.57 -6.34 15.84
CA GLY A 137 0.60 -7.09 15.44
C GLY A 137 0.63 -7.52 13.97
N ILE A 138 0.12 -6.72 13.03
CA ILE A 138 0.19 -7.08 11.60
C ILE A 138 1.64 -7.28 11.13
N ILE A 139 2.57 -6.56 11.76
CA ILE A 139 4.01 -6.67 11.52
C ILE A 139 4.55 -8.07 11.81
N PHE A 140 3.91 -8.86 12.68
CA PHE A 140 4.29 -10.26 12.90
C PHE A 140 4.17 -11.07 11.61
N PHE A 141 3.06 -10.95 10.89
CA PHE A 141 2.83 -11.69 9.63
C PHE A 141 3.68 -11.14 8.48
N VAL A 142 3.86 -9.82 8.41
CA VAL A 142 4.78 -9.19 7.46
C VAL A 142 6.22 -9.67 7.72
N GLY A 143 6.64 -9.68 8.98
CA GLY A 143 7.95 -10.16 9.39
C GLY A 143 8.15 -11.63 9.07
N LEU A 144 7.16 -12.47 9.37
CA LEU A 144 7.21 -13.90 9.06
C LEU A 144 7.39 -14.13 7.55
N GLY A 145 6.67 -13.38 6.71
CA GLY A 145 6.84 -13.42 5.26
C GLY A 145 8.24 -13.02 4.81
N ALA A 146 8.76 -11.89 5.31
CA ALA A 146 10.09 -11.40 4.97
C ALA A 146 11.21 -12.38 5.39
N VAL A 147 11.09 -12.96 6.59
CA VAL A 147 12.06 -13.90 7.16
C VAL A 147 12.06 -15.22 6.39
N THR A 148 10.88 -15.80 6.14
CA THR A 148 10.80 -17.07 5.41
C THR A 148 11.33 -16.94 3.98
N VAL A 149 10.99 -15.85 3.27
CA VAL A 149 11.54 -15.60 1.93
C VAL A 149 13.04 -15.38 1.96
N GLY A 150 13.53 -14.52 2.86
CA GLY A 150 14.95 -14.25 2.99
C GLY A 150 15.76 -15.51 3.28
N LEU A 151 15.30 -16.34 4.22
CA LEU A 151 16.03 -17.54 4.66
C LEU A 151 16.04 -18.63 3.58
N LEU A 152 14.90 -18.85 2.92
CA LEU A 152 14.80 -19.87 1.87
C LEU A 152 15.57 -19.48 0.60
N SER A 153 15.59 -18.19 0.25
CA SER A 153 16.26 -17.69 -0.96
C SER A 153 17.73 -17.31 -0.77
N ALA A 154 18.23 -17.29 0.48
CA ALA A 154 19.63 -17.05 0.75
C ALA A 154 20.50 -18.23 0.23
N PRO A 155 21.69 -17.97 -0.36
CA PRO A 155 22.62 -19.00 -0.79
C PRO A 155 23.07 -19.93 0.35
N VAL A 156 23.36 -21.18 0.00
CA VAL A 156 23.86 -22.20 0.95
C VAL A 156 25.18 -21.77 1.61
N GLU A 157 26.01 -21.03 0.89
CA GLU A 157 27.25 -20.44 1.41
C GLU A 157 27.02 -19.46 2.57
N THR A 158 25.82 -18.89 2.65
CA THR A 158 25.42 -17.91 3.65
C THR A 158 24.44 -18.47 4.69
N ASN A 159 24.42 -19.80 4.89
CA ASN A 159 23.49 -20.53 5.75
C ASN A 159 22.01 -20.48 5.32
N GLY A 160 21.73 -20.22 4.04
CA GLY A 160 20.39 -20.31 3.46
C GLY A 160 20.11 -21.63 2.71
N TYR A 161 18.91 -21.77 2.14
CA TYR A 161 18.51 -22.97 1.42
C TYR A 161 18.69 -22.89 -0.11
N GLY A 162 18.94 -21.70 -0.66
CA GLY A 162 19.17 -21.49 -2.10
C GLY A 162 17.95 -21.75 -2.99
N TRP A 163 16.73 -21.71 -2.45
CA TRP A 163 15.52 -22.00 -3.19
C TRP A 163 15.11 -20.83 -4.09
N ASN A 164 14.43 -21.15 -5.20
CA ASN A 164 13.89 -20.14 -6.10
C ASN A 164 12.99 -19.16 -5.32
N PRO A 165 13.19 -17.83 -5.46
CA PRO A 165 12.41 -16.82 -4.74
C PRO A 165 10.89 -16.96 -4.89
N TRP A 166 10.39 -17.46 -6.02
CA TRP A 166 8.97 -17.71 -6.21
C TRP A 166 8.44 -18.81 -5.30
N ILE A 167 9.16 -19.92 -5.19
CA ILE A 167 8.79 -21.03 -4.31
C ILE A 167 8.90 -20.57 -2.85
N ALA A 168 9.95 -19.83 -2.51
CA ALA A 168 10.11 -19.24 -1.20
C ALA A 168 8.92 -18.34 -0.80
N THR A 169 8.41 -17.51 -1.73
CA THR A 169 7.21 -16.69 -1.44
C THR A 169 5.96 -17.50 -1.22
N LEU A 170 5.72 -18.53 -2.02
CA LEU A 170 4.54 -19.37 -1.86
C LEU A 170 4.57 -20.07 -0.49
N ILE A 171 5.73 -20.54 -0.07
CA ILE A 171 5.92 -21.16 1.24
C ILE A 171 5.77 -20.13 2.37
N ALA A 172 6.32 -18.93 2.22
CA ALA A 172 6.14 -17.85 3.19
C ALA A 172 4.66 -17.49 3.41
N VAL A 173 3.88 -17.45 2.32
CA VAL A 173 2.43 -17.23 2.37
C VAL A 173 1.71 -18.37 3.10
N LEU A 174 2.06 -19.62 2.81
CA LEU A 174 1.47 -20.78 3.48
C LEU A 174 1.82 -20.82 4.97
N VAL A 175 3.09 -20.57 5.32
CA VAL A 175 3.56 -20.53 6.71
C VAL A 175 2.83 -19.45 7.50
N ALA A 176 2.64 -18.26 6.91
CA ALA A 176 1.86 -17.20 7.55
C ALA A 176 0.37 -17.52 7.64
N ALA A 177 -0.23 -18.12 6.62
CA ALA A 177 -1.63 -18.57 6.66
C ALA A 177 -1.86 -19.59 7.78
N VAL A 178 -0.95 -20.57 7.91
CA VAL A 178 -1.00 -21.58 8.98
C VAL A 178 -0.76 -20.94 10.34
N ALA A 179 0.24 -20.06 10.48
CA ALA A 179 0.49 -19.34 11.72
C ALA A 179 -0.73 -18.50 12.14
N GLY A 180 -1.38 -17.85 11.18
CA GLY A 180 -2.62 -17.12 11.41
C GLY A 180 -3.77 -18.04 11.83
N TRP A 181 -3.99 -19.14 11.13
CA TRP A 181 -5.03 -20.11 11.51
C TRP A 181 -4.81 -20.65 12.93
N LEU A 182 -3.57 -21.02 13.27
CA LEU A 182 -3.19 -21.53 14.58
C LEU A 182 -3.39 -20.48 15.67
N LEU A 183 -3.05 -19.22 15.39
CA LEU A 183 -3.20 -18.11 16.32
C LEU A 183 -4.67 -17.85 16.65
N ALA A 184 -5.58 -18.05 15.70
CA ALA A 184 -7.01 -17.88 15.94
C ALA A 184 -7.58 -18.87 16.96
N TYR A 185 -6.97 -20.04 17.14
CA TYR A 185 -7.47 -21.04 18.10
C TYR A 185 -7.44 -20.56 19.57
N PRO A 186 -6.30 -20.11 20.13
CA PRO A 186 -6.27 -19.54 21.48
C PRO A 186 -6.95 -18.16 21.56
N THR A 187 -7.00 -17.39 20.48
CA THR A 187 -7.47 -16.00 20.54
C THR A 187 -8.94 -15.79 20.21
N ALA A 188 -9.61 -16.72 19.51
CA ALA A 188 -11.01 -16.53 19.11
C ALA A 188 -11.99 -16.37 20.29
N ARG A 189 -11.58 -16.81 21.50
CA ARG A 189 -12.36 -16.69 22.75
C ARG A 189 -12.01 -15.45 23.58
N LEU A 190 -11.00 -14.69 23.17
CA LEU A 190 -10.55 -13.51 23.89
C LEU A 190 -11.41 -12.29 23.52
N ARG A 191 -11.57 -11.36 24.47
CA ARG A 191 -12.07 -10.02 24.14
C ARG A 191 -11.09 -9.31 23.21
N MET A 192 -11.60 -8.39 22.40
CA MET A 192 -10.83 -7.61 21.41
C MET A 192 -9.52 -7.04 21.98
N ASP A 193 -9.57 -6.47 23.17
CA ASP A 193 -8.40 -5.86 23.82
C ASP A 193 -7.28 -6.87 24.13
N TYR A 194 -7.63 -8.08 24.55
CA TYR A 194 -6.65 -9.13 24.82
C TYR A 194 -6.05 -9.68 23.52
N PHE A 195 -6.85 -9.80 22.46
CA PHE A 195 -6.35 -10.19 21.15
C PHE A 195 -5.31 -9.18 20.63
N ALA A 196 -5.58 -7.89 20.78
CA ALA A 196 -4.65 -6.82 20.43
C ALA A 196 -3.29 -6.98 21.14
N ILE A 197 -3.28 -7.18 22.46
CA ILE A 197 -2.06 -7.36 23.26
C ILE A 197 -1.25 -8.58 22.81
N VAL A 198 -1.91 -9.70 22.53
CA VAL A 198 -1.26 -10.93 22.05
C VAL A 198 -0.57 -10.68 20.71
N THR A 199 -1.22 -9.98 19.79
CA THR A 199 -0.63 -9.72 18.46
C THR A 199 0.61 -8.82 18.54
N ILE A 200 0.60 -7.78 19.39
CA ILE A 200 1.78 -6.92 19.62
C ILE A 200 2.94 -7.76 20.17
N SER A 201 2.65 -8.57 21.19
CA SER A 201 3.64 -9.44 21.83
C SER A 201 4.28 -10.41 20.83
N LEU A 202 3.50 -10.98 19.91
CA LEU A 202 4.04 -11.89 18.89
C LEU A 202 4.96 -11.19 17.88
N GLY A 203 4.63 -9.96 17.49
CA GLY A 203 5.52 -9.15 16.66
C GLY A 203 6.86 -8.89 17.34
N GLU A 204 6.82 -8.59 18.63
CA GLU A 204 8.02 -8.36 19.43
C GLU A 204 8.84 -9.64 19.67
N ILE A 205 8.17 -10.77 19.93
CA ILE A 205 8.83 -12.08 20.05
C ILE A 205 9.58 -12.42 18.76
N LEU A 206 8.95 -12.23 17.58
CA LEU A 206 9.61 -12.49 16.31
C LEU A 206 10.79 -11.53 16.07
N ARG A 207 10.66 -10.25 16.44
CA ARG A 207 11.75 -9.27 16.36
C ARG A 207 12.95 -9.67 17.23
N ILE A 208 12.71 -10.07 18.47
CA ILE A 208 13.74 -10.54 19.40
C ILE A 208 14.34 -11.85 18.90
N ALA A 209 13.52 -12.78 18.40
CA ALA A 209 13.99 -14.05 17.82
C ALA A 209 14.96 -13.81 16.65
N LEU A 210 14.69 -12.84 15.78
CA LEU A 210 15.62 -12.48 14.70
C LEU A 210 16.97 -11.92 15.17
N GLN A 211 17.02 -11.34 16.37
CA GLN A 211 18.28 -10.89 16.98
C GLN A 211 18.99 -12.04 17.70
N ALA A 212 18.24 -12.82 18.46
CA ALA A 212 18.77 -13.82 19.38
C ALA A 212 19.14 -15.14 18.69
N GLU A 213 18.30 -15.63 17.77
CA GLU A 213 18.38 -16.99 17.24
C GLU A 213 19.39 -17.10 16.08
N PRO A 214 20.46 -17.92 16.20
CA PRO A 214 21.43 -18.11 15.14
C PRO A 214 20.83 -18.75 13.88
N LEU A 215 19.81 -19.61 14.02
CA LEU A 215 19.14 -20.30 12.92
C LEU A 215 18.33 -19.36 12.01
N LEU A 216 17.98 -18.17 12.50
CA LEU A 216 17.27 -17.15 11.73
C LEU A 216 18.21 -16.13 11.07
N ARG A 217 19.53 -16.41 11.08
CA ARG A 217 20.55 -15.59 10.43
C ARG A 217 21.00 -16.25 9.13
N ALA A 218 20.94 -15.49 8.04
CA ALA A 218 21.52 -15.91 6.76
C ALA A 218 22.19 -14.71 6.09
N GLY A 219 23.44 -14.88 5.66
CA GLY A 219 24.24 -13.78 5.10
C GLY A 219 25.73 -13.94 5.34
N THR A 220 26.44 -12.82 5.49
CA THR A 220 27.91 -12.81 5.60
C THR A 220 28.44 -13.56 6.83
N VAL A 221 29.58 -14.22 6.63
CA VAL A 221 30.19 -15.25 7.49
C VAL A 221 30.59 -14.80 8.90
N THR A 222 30.61 -13.49 9.21
CA THR A 222 31.22 -13.01 10.45
C THR A 222 30.27 -12.54 11.56
N SER A 223 29.07 -11.99 11.28
CA SER A 223 28.10 -11.53 12.31
C SER A 223 26.83 -10.89 11.70
N ALA A 224 26.24 -11.44 10.64
CA ALA A 224 25.03 -10.81 10.09
C ALA A 224 23.84 -10.95 11.06
N ILE A 225 23.45 -9.85 11.72
CA ILE A 225 22.14 -9.72 12.34
C ILE A 225 21.14 -9.62 11.19
N GLY A 226 20.17 -10.53 11.14
CA GLY A 226 19.17 -10.57 10.07
C GLY A 226 19.57 -11.40 8.84
N ILE A 227 18.83 -11.20 7.75
CA ILE A 227 18.99 -11.99 6.51
C ILE A 227 19.40 -11.09 5.35
N SER A 228 20.44 -11.45 4.59
CA SER A 228 21.01 -10.63 3.50
C SER A 228 21.45 -11.49 2.31
N GLN A 229 21.72 -10.87 1.16
CA GLN A 229 22.31 -11.52 -0.02
C GLN A 229 21.49 -12.71 -0.58
N TYR A 230 20.17 -12.65 -0.51
CA TYR A 230 19.31 -13.65 -1.16
C TYR A 230 19.02 -13.28 -2.61
N SER A 231 18.86 -14.32 -3.44
CA SER A 231 18.53 -14.16 -4.86
C SER A 231 17.20 -13.42 -5.02
N ARG A 232 17.15 -12.46 -5.95
CA ARG A 232 15.92 -11.74 -6.27
C ARG A 232 15.19 -12.44 -7.41
N PRO A 233 13.85 -12.48 -7.40
CA PRO A 233 13.11 -13.06 -8.50
C PRO A 233 13.33 -12.24 -9.78
N LEU A 234 13.53 -12.94 -10.90
CA LEU A 234 13.59 -12.36 -12.24
C LEU A 234 14.71 -11.32 -12.46
N GLU A 235 15.75 -11.29 -11.63
CA GLU A 235 16.89 -10.38 -11.81
C GLU A 235 17.60 -10.66 -13.15
N ASP A 236 17.97 -11.92 -13.40
CA ASP A 236 18.61 -12.34 -14.66
C ASP A 236 17.73 -12.08 -15.90
N TRP A 237 16.41 -12.27 -15.79
CA TRP A 237 15.49 -12.03 -16.90
C TRP A 237 15.34 -10.53 -17.18
N TRP A 238 15.35 -9.70 -16.14
CA TRP A 238 15.22 -8.25 -16.26
C TRP A 238 16.47 -7.63 -16.89
N GLU A 239 17.64 -7.99 -16.37
CA GLU A 239 18.93 -7.44 -16.83
C GLU A 239 19.23 -7.79 -18.29
N ASN A 240 18.90 -9.02 -18.72
CA ASN A 240 19.21 -9.50 -20.07
C ASN A 240 18.16 -9.18 -21.15
N GLY A 241 17.12 -8.39 -20.86
CA GLY A 241 16.10 -8.11 -21.86
C GLY A 241 15.29 -6.83 -21.65
N PRO A 242 14.22 -6.84 -20.83
CA PRO A 242 13.25 -5.74 -20.76
C PRO A 242 13.80 -4.44 -20.17
N SER A 243 14.90 -4.50 -19.42
CA SER A 243 15.53 -3.33 -18.77
C SER A 243 15.84 -2.21 -19.75
N GLY A 244 16.40 -2.55 -20.91
CA GLY A 244 16.75 -1.60 -21.96
C GLY A 244 15.52 -0.94 -22.58
N ILE A 245 14.47 -1.71 -22.87
CA ILE A 245 13.22 -1.20 -23.47
C ILE A 245 12.52 -0.21 -22.53
N VAL A 246 12.46 -0.57 -21.24
CA VAL A 246 11.83 0.28 -20.22
C VAL A 246 12.68 1.53 -19.97
N ALA A 247 14.00 1.43 -20.07
CA ALA A 247 14.89 2.59 -20.00
C ALA A 247 14.62 3.58 -21.15
N THR A 248 14.48 3.10 -22.39
CA THR A 248 14.16 3.98 -23.52
C THR A 248 12.78 4.63 -23.38
N LEU A 249 11.78 3.88 -22.91
CA LEU A 249 10.43 4.39 -22.66
C LEU A 249 10.42 5.52 -21.60
N LEU A 250 11.24 5.39 -20.56
CA LEU A 250 11.35 6.36 -19.47
C LEU A 250 12.38 7.47 -19.75
N GLY A 251 13.07 7.44 -20.90
CA GLY A 251 14.10 8.41 -21.26
C GLY A 251 15.36 8.33 -20.38
N LEU A 252 15.71 7.14 -19.90
CA LEU A 252 16.86 6.92 -19.04
C LEU A 252 18.14 6.69 -19.86
N PRO A 253 19.29 7.23 -19.43
CA PRO A 253 20.57 7.06 -20.10
C PRO A 253 21.24 5.70 -19.84
N VAL A 254 20.69 4.90 -18.91
CA VAL A 254 21.21 3.60 -18.45
C VAL A 254 20.03 2.64 -18.35
N ASP A 255 20.31 1.34 -18.40
CA ASP A 255 19.33 0.27 -18.21
C ASP A 255 18.49 0.47 -16.94
N ALA A 256 17.20 0.12 -17.04
CA ALA A 256 16.24 0.38 -15.98
C ALA A 256 16.59 -0.42 -14.72
N PRO A 257 16.76 0.23 -13.55
CA PRO A 257 17.07 -0.47 -12.31
C PRO A 257 15.96 -1.45 -11.88
N TYR A 258 16.34 -2.56 -11.22
CA TYR A 258 15.41 -3.61 -10.75
C TYR A 258 14.23 -3.09 -9.91
N VAL A 259 14.41 -1.98 -9.20
CA VAL A 259 13.35 -1.34 -8.39
C VAL A 259 12.12 -0.98 -9.23
N ILE A 260 12.29 -0.69 -10.52
CA ILE A 260 11.18 -0.40 -11.43
C ILE A 260 10.35 -1.66 -11.72
N LEU A 261 11.00 -2.80 -11.99
CA LEU A 261 10.30 -4.08 -12.11
C LEU A 261 9.55 -4.40 -10.83
N LEU A 262 10.20 -4.21 -9.67
CA LEU A 262 9.57 -4.47 -8.38
C LEU A 262 8.33 -3.59 -8.15
N ALA A 263 8.37 -2.31 -8.58
CA ALA A 263 7.23 -1.41 -8.50
C ALA A 263 6.06 -1.88 -9.39
N ILE A 264 6.35 -2.34 -10.60
CA ILE A 264 5.34 -2.91 -11.52
C ILE A 264 4.73 -4.17 -10.90
N MET A 265 5.57 -5.10 -10.44
CA MET A 265 5.15 -6.35 -9.80
C MET A 265 4.31 -6.11 -8.55
N THR A 266 4.72 -5.18 -7.71
CA THR A 266 3.98 -4.79 -6.51
C THR A 266 2.63 -4.20 -6.87
N THR A 267 2.57 -3.31 -7.87
CA THR A 267 1.30 -2.71 -8.33
C THR A 267 0.34 -3.78 -8.86
N ILE A 268 0.83 -4.72 -9.67
CA ILE A 268 0.05 -5.85 -10.16
C ILE A 268 -0.47 -6.70 -8.99
N THR A 269 0.39 -6.97 -8.01
CA THR A 269 0.04 -7.78 -6.82
C THR A 269 -1.04 -7.08 -5.98
N VAL A 270 -0.93 -5.77 -5.76
CA VAL A 270 -1.94 -4.96 -5.06
C VAL A 270 -3.28 -5.01 -5.79
N LEU A 271 -3.28 -4.82 -7.12
CA LEU A 271 -4.51 -4.87 -7.92
C LEU A 271 -5.15 -6.25 -7.90
N LEU A 272 -4.34 -7.31 -7.99
CA LEU A 272 -4.79 -8.69 -7.91
C LEU A 272 -5.41 -8.99 -6.55
N ILE A 273 -4.74 -8.64 -5.46
CA ILE A 273 -5.26 -8.85 -4.10
C ILE A 273 -6.52 -8.01 -3.86
N TRP A 274 -6.56 -6.77 -4.32
CA TRP A 274 -7.76 -5.93 -4.25
C TRP A 274 -8.95 -6.57 -4.97
N PHE A 275 -8.72 -7.08 -6.20
CA PHE A 275 -9.75 -7.76 -6.98
C PHE A 275 -10.24 -9.04 -6.27
N LEU A 276 -9.32 -9.87 -5.76
CA LEU A 276 -9.64 -11.08 -5.02
C LEU A 276 -10.42 -10.76 -3.74
N LEU A 277 -9.97 -9.80 -2.93
CA LEU A 277 -10.65 -9.41 -1.71
C LEU A 277 -12.05 -8.84 -1.98
N THR A 278 -12.20 -8.01 -3.00
CA THR A 278 -13.52 -7.45 -3.36
C THR A 278 -14.49 -8.56 -3.74
N THR A 279 -14.05 -9.52 -4.53
CA THR A 279 -14.84 -10.69 -4.94
C THR A 279 -15.20 -11.56 -3.72
N LEU A 280 -14.23 -11.80 -2.84
CA LEU A 280 -14.38 -12.66 -1.67
C LEU A 280 -15.27 -12.02 -0.59
N LEU A 281 -15.19 -10.70 -0.40
CA LEU A 281 -16.03 -9.94 0.53
C LEU A 281 -17.47 -9.75 0.02
N ALA A 282 -17.69 -9.78 -1.31
CA ALA A 282 -19.03 -9.79 -1.90
C ALA A 282 -19.72 -11.16 -1.77
N SER A 283 -18.95 -12.24 -1.53
CA SER A 283 -19.46 -13.59 -1.36
C SER A 283 -20.23 -13.78 -0.03
N PRO A 284 -20.98 -14.89 0.14
CA PRO A 284 -21.67 -15.19 1.41
C PRO A 284 -20.75 -15.20 2.63
N TRP A 285 -19.48 -15.61 2.45
CA TRP A 285 -18.50 -15.63 3.54
C TRP A 285 -18.23 -14.22 4.08
N GLY A 286 -18.11 -13.22 3.20
CA GLY A 286 -17.96 -11.82 3.60
C GLY A 286 -19.16 -11.28 4.37
N ARG A 287 -20.39 -11.74 4.06
CA ARG A 287 -21.60 -11.37 4.81
C ARG A 287 -21.61 -11.96 6.22
N ILE A 288 -21.17 -13.21 6.37
CA ILE A 288 -21.05 -13.87 7.68
C ILE A 288 -20.00 -13.15 8.53
N LEU A 289 -18.86 -12.77 7.96
CA LEU A 289 -17.86 -12.02 8.71
C LEU A 289 -18.39 -10.68 9.25
N ARG A 290 -19.19 -9.98 8.45
CA ARG A 290 -19.83 -8.74 8.88
C ARG A 290 -20.84 -9.00 10.00
N SER A 291 -21.63 -10.08 9.93
CA SER A 291 -22.56 -10.40 11.03
C SER A 291 -21.81 -10.72 12.33
N ILE A 292 -20.68 -11.42 12.25
CA ILE A 292 -19.81 -11.71 13.40
C ILE A 292 -19.26 -10.42 14.02
N ARG A 293 -18.91 -9.43 13.19
CA ARG A 293 -18.43 -8.12 13.65
C ARG A 293 -19.51 -7.32 14.39
N GLU A 294 -20.76 -7.38 13.93
CA GLU A 294 -21.88 -6.67 14.55
C GLU A 294 -22.31 -7.33 15.87
N ASP A 295 -22.57 -8.64 15.85
CA ASP A 295 -22.89 -9.41 17.06
C ASP A 295 -22.47 -10.88 16.89
N GLU A 296 -21.45 -11.24 17.66
CA GLU A 296 -20.90 -12.58 17.69
C GLU A 296 -21.92 -13.59 18.23
N ILE A 297 -22.64 -13.26 19.31
CA ILE A 297 -23.57 -14.17 19.99
C ILE A 297 -24.78 -14.45 19.08
N VAL A 298 -25.32 -13.42 18.43
CA VAL A 298 -26.43 -13.59 17.47
C VAL A 298 -26.00 -14.47 16.29
N SER A 299 -24.79 -14.27 15.78
CA SER A 299 -24.24 -15.12 14.71
C SER A 299 -24.10 -16.59 15.14
N GLN A 300 -23.78 -16.87 16.41
CA GLN A 300 -23.77 -18.24 16.97
C GLN A 300 -25.15 -18.86 16.97
N HIS A 301 -26.18 -18.10 17.37
CA HIS A 301 -27.56 -18.60 17.41
C HIS A 301 -28.10 -18.94 16.02
N HIS A 302 -27.58 -18.32 14.96
CA HIS A 302 -27.85 -18.68 13.57
C HIS A 302 -27.08 -19.92 13.06
N GLY A 303 -26.28 -20.56 13.93
CA GLY A 303 -25.58 -21.82 13.62
C GLY A 303 -24.22 -21.63 12.93
N HIS A 304 -23.70 -20.40 12.85
CA HIS A 304 -22.38 -20.15 12.26
C HIS A 304 -21.27 -20.43 13.27
N ASN A 305 -20.28 -21.23 12.86
CA ASN A 305 -19.09 -21.47 13.68
C ASN A 305 -18.13 -20.28 13.56
N ILE A 306 -18.13 -19.41 14.56
CA ILE A 306 -17.29 -18.21 14.53
C ILE A 306 -15.81 -18.53 14.56
N LEU A 307 -15.41 -19.56 15.31
CA LEU A 307 -13.98 -19.87 15.45
C LEU A 307 -13.38 -20.18 14.08
N THR A 308 -14.06 -20.97 13.25
CA THR A 308 -13.58 -21.29 11.91
C THR A 308 -13.61 -20.08 10.97
N HIS A 309 -14.61 -19.20 11.08
CA HIS A 309 -14.68 -17.99 10.27
C HIS A 309 -13.63 -16.94 10.66
N LYS A 310 -13.40 -16.72 11.96
CA LYS A 310 -12.31 -15.88 12.47
C LYS A 310 -10.95 -16.46 12.08
N ALA A 311 -10.75 -17.78 12.22
CA ALA A 311 -9.51 -18.45 11.82
C ALA A 311 -9.24 -18.34 10.32
N ALA A 312 -10.26 -18.54 9.49
CA ALA A 312 -10.14 -18.37 8.04
C ALA A 312 -9.78 -16.92 7.68
N SER A 313 -10.43 -15.94 8.32
CA SER A 313 -10.11 -14.53 8.08
C SER A 313 -8.69 -14.18 8.50
N LEU A 314 -8.24 -14.74 9.62
CA LEU A 314 -6.92 -14.46 10.17
C LEU A 314 -5.81 -15.12 9.34
N ALA A 315 -6.06 -16.34 8.83
CA ALA A 315 -5.19 -17.02 7.89
C ALA A 315 -5.07 -16.27 6.56
N LEU A 316 -6.20 -15.81 6.00
CA LEU A 316 -6.22 -15.07 4.74
C LEU A 316 -5.52 -13.71 4.88
N GLY A 317 -5.79 -12.96 5.95
CA GLY A 317 -5.08 -11.71 6.20
C GLY A 317 -3.59 -11.94 6.46
N ALA A 318 -3.21 -12.98 7.22
CA ALA A 318 -1.81 -13.33 7.42
C ALA A 318 -1.07 -13.67 6.12
N ALA A 319 -1.73 -14.40 5.20
CA ALA A 319 -1.21 -14.68 3.86
C ALA A 319 -0.91 -13.40 3.06
N ILE A 320 -1.84 -12.43 3.07
CA ILE A 320 -1.67 -11.13 2.39
C ILE A 320 -0.55 -10.30 3.03
N ALA A 321 -0.47 -10.30 4.37
CA ALA A 321 0.59 -9.61 5.08
C ALA A 321 1.97 -10.23 4.81
N ALA A 322 2.05 -11.55 4.68
CA ALA A 322 3.29 -12.22 4.30
C ALA A 322 3.74 -11.89 2.87
N LEU A 323 2.81 -11.74 1.91
CA LEU A 323 3.14 -11.23 0.57
C LEU A 323 3.74 -9.83 0.63
N SER A 324 3.20 -8.94 1.46
CA SER A 324 3.79 -7.63 1.73
C SER A 324 5.22 -7.76 2.28
N GLY A 325 5.45 -8.68 3.22
CA GLY A 325 6.77 -8.98 3.79
C GLY A 325 7.78 -9.50 2.76
N ALA A 326 7.34 -10.39 1.88
CA ALA A 326 8.15 -10.89 0.77
C ALA A 326 8.64 -9.76 -0.15
N LEU A 327 7.74 -8.86 -0.54
CA LEU A 327 8.07 -7.70 -1.36
C LEU A 327 9.00 -6.72 -0.63
N TRP A 328 8.82 -6.55 0.68
CA TRP A 328 9.73 -5.75 1.52
C TRP A 328 11.15 -6.32 1.55
N ALA A 329 11.28 -7.64 1.65
CA ALA A 329 12.55 -8.32 1.56
C ALA A 329 13.20 -8.01 0.18
N TRP A 330 12.52 -8.30 -0.92
CA TRP A 330 13.05 -8.04 -2.26
C TRP A 330 13.47 -6.59 -2.50
N LEU A 331 12.75 -5.61 -1.93
CA LEU A 331 13.09 -4.19 -2.02
C LEU A 331 14.42 -3.86 -1.32
N ASN A 332 14.61 -4.33 -0.09
CA ASN A 332 15.72 -3.90 0.76
C ASN A 332 16.93 -4.83 0.68
N THR A 333 16.78 -6.02 0.09
CA THR A 333 17.77 -7.13 0.04
C THR A 333 18.32 -7.59 1.37
N ASN A 334 17.79 -7.02 2.46
CA ASN A 334 18.21 -7.28 3.80
C ASN A 334 16.99 -7.19 4.72
N VAL A 335 16.87 -8.13 5.65
CA VAL A 335 15.79 -8.25 6.62
C VAL A 335 16.39 -8.07 8.01
N TRP A 336 16.34 -6.84 8.51
CA TRP A 336 16.90 -6.47 9.81
C TRP A 336 15.81 -6.34 10.88
N PRO A 337 16.03 -6.75 12.13
CA PRO A 337 15.03 -6.60 13.20
C PRO A 337 14.46 -5.18 13.39
N ASP A 338 15.18 -4.13 12.96
CA ASP A 338 14.73 -2.74 13.09
C ASP A 338 13.49 -2.41 12.24
N PHE A 339 13.23 -3.09 11.11
CA PHE A 339 12.00 -2.82 10.34
C PHE A 339 10.74 -3.23 11.11
N MET A 340 10.89 -4.14 12.08
CA MET A 340 9.80 -4.59 12.96
C MET A 340 9.66 -3.76 14.23
N ASN A 341 10.48 -2.72 14.43
CA ASN A 341 10.46 -1.91 15.64
C ASN A 341 9.05 -1.37 15.93
N PRO A 342 8.45 -1.69 17.09
CA PRO A 342 7.07 -1.32 17.41
C PRO A 342 6.77 0.18 17.26
N VAL A 343 7.76 1.04 17.51
CA VAL A 343 7.60 2.51 17.38
C VAL A 343 7.40 2.95 15.93
N ARG A 344 7.91 2.18 14.96
CA ARG A 344 7.83 2.49 13.52
C ARG A 344 6.83 1.62 12.77
N SER A 345 6.56 0.42 13.27
CA SER A 345 5.88 -0.65 12.54
C SER A 345 4.46 -0.94 13.03
N THR A 346 4.15 -0.58 14.27
CA THR A 346 2.79 -0.69 14.82
C THR A 346 2.05 0.60 14.50
N PHE A 347 0.86 0.48 13.91
CA PHE A 347 -0.03 1.61 13.58
C PHE A 347 -0.70 2.22 14.85
N LEU A 348 0.08 2.49 15.88
CA LEU A 348 -0.35 3.18 17.10
C LEU A 348 0.14 4.63 17.12
#